data_AF-A0A352Y0H3-F1
#
_entry.id   AF-A0A352Y0H3-F1
#
_cell.length_a   1.000
_cell.length_b   1.000
_cell.length_c   1.000
_cell.angle_alpha   90.00
_cell.angle_beta   90.00
_cell.angle_gamma   90.00
#
_symmetry.space_group_name_H-M   'P 1'
#
loop_
_entity.id
_entity.type
_entity.pdbx_description
1 polymer ?
#
loop_
_entity_poly.entity_id
_entity_poly.type
_entity_poly.pdbx_seq_one_letter_code
_entity_poly.pdbx_strand_id
1 'polypeptide(L)' 'MSQFLDTLAERVLIYDGAMGTNIQNYQLSAEDYGGQSTEGCNEYLVLTKPGVIEEIHTGFLEAGCDVIETDS' A
#
# COMPACT_ATOMS: atom_id res chain seq x y z
N MET A 1 3.93 -24.25 -13.07
CA MET A 1 4.38 -22.89 -13.44
C MET A 1 3.77 -21.93 -12.41
N SER A 2 4.34 -20.75 -12.16
CA SER A 2 3.74 -19.84 -11.15
C SER A 2 2.54 -19.11 -11.75
N GLN A 3 1.45 -19.00 -10.98
CA GLN A 3 0.20 -18.36 -11.41
C GLN A 3 0.42 -16.93 -11.94
N PHE A 4 1.41 -16.22 -11.39
CA PHE A 4 1.82 -14.89 -11.86
C PHE A 4 2.42 -14.93 -13.27
N LEU A 5 3.40 -15.81 -13.53
CA LEU A 5 4.06 -15.89 -14.83
C LEU A 5 3.10 -16.39 -15.92
N ASP A 6 2.19 -17.30 -15.57
CA ASP A 6 1.14 -17.76 -16.48
C ASP A 6 0.21 -16.60 -16.88
N THR A 7 -0.28 -15.83 -15.91
CA THR A 7 -1.18 -14.69 -16.18
C THR A 7 -0.48 -13.58 -16.97
N LEU A 8 0.79 -13.31 -16.67
CA LEU A 8 1.61 -12.31 -17.39
C LEU A 8 1.80 -12.67 -18.87
N ALA A 9 1.81 -13.96 -19.21
CA ALA A 9 1.91 -14.41 -20.60
C ALA A 9 0.59 -14.24 -21.39
N GLU A 10 -0.55 -14.24 -20.69
CA GLU A 10 -1.89 -14.13 -21.29
C GLU A 10 -2.36 -12.69 -21.46
N ARG A 11 -1.97 -11.79 -20.55
CA ARG A 11 -2.39 -10.38 -20.56
C ARG A 11 -1.42 -9.46 -19.81
N VAL A 12 -1.60 -8.16 -20.00
CA VAL A 12 -0.93 -7.14 -19.19
C VAL A 12 -1.45 -7.22 -17.75
N LEU A 13 -0.52 -7.19 -16.79
CA LEU A 13 -0.80 -7.05 -15.36
C LEU A 13 -0.58 -5.61 -14.93
N ILE A 14 -1.53 -5.05 -14.18
CA ILE A 14 -1.46 -3.68 -13.67
C ILE A 14 -1.00 -3.71 -12.21
N TYR A 15 0.12 -3.03 -11.93
CA TYR A 15 0.57 -2.79 -10.56
C TYR A 15 -0.17 -1.61 -9.94
N ASP A 16 -0.16 -1.56 -8.62
CA ASP A 16 -0.68 -0.45 -7.85
C ASP A 16 0.14 0.83 -8.02
N GLY A 17 -0.34 1.89 -7.39
CA GLY A 17 0.29 3.21 -7.41
C GLY A 17 1.10 3.48 -6.15
N ALA A 18 1.54 4.72 -5.99
CA ALA A 18 2.38 5.12 -4.88
C ALA A 18 1.63 5.08 -3.52
N MET A 19 2.07 4.21 -2.61
CA MET A 19 1.59 4.14 -1.22
C MET A 19 1.80 5.47 -0.47
N GLY A 20 3.04 5.98 -0.44
CA GLY A 20 3.38 7.21 0.30
C GLY A 20 2.60 8.45 -0.15
N THR A 21 2.29 8.59 -1.44
CA THR A 21 1.46 9.70 -1.95
C THR A 21 0.02 9.58 -1.44
N ASN A 22 -0.52 8.38 -1.36
CA ASN A 22 -1.87 8.16 -0.81
C ASN A 22 -1.92 8.43 0.70
N ILE A 23 -0.88 8.01 1.44
CA ILE A 23 -0.76 8.27 2.89
C ILE A 23 -0.83 9.78 3.20
N GLN A 24 -0.25 10.64 2.35
CA GLN A 24 -0.28 12.09 2.57
C GLN A 24 -1.71 12.68 2.63
N ASN A 25 -2.71 12.02 2.04
CA ASN A 25 -4.11 12.47 2.10
C ASN A 25 -4.75 12.27 3.49
N TYR A 26 -4.18 11.41 4.33
CA TYR A 26 -4.73 11.09 5.65
C TYR A 26 -4.30 12.07 6.76
N GLN A 27 -3.42 13.03 6.45
CA GLN A 27 -2.98 14.09 7.38
C GLN A 27 -2.53 13.55 8.76
N LEU A 28 -1.80 12.43 8.74
CA LEU A 28 -1.36 11.73 9.93
C LEU A 28 -0.38 12.55 10.78
N SER A 29 -0.52 12.43 12.08
CA SER A 29 0.35 13.04 13.09
C SER A 29 1.50 12.10 13.48
N ALA A 30 2.53 12.63 14.14
CA ALA A 30 3.62 11.81 14.68
C ALA A 30 3.13 10.65 15.57
N GLU A 31 2.07 10.84 16.35
CA GLU A 31 1.49 9.78 17.20
C GLU A 31 0.94 8.61 16.38
N ASP A 32 0.39 8.89 15.19
CA ASP A 32 -0.13 7.86 14.29
C ASP A 32 0.98 6.96 13.74
N TYR A 33 2.20 7.51 13.58
CA TYR A 33 3.40 6.75 13.24
C TYR A 33 4.07 6.09 14.46
N GLY A 34 3.49 6.13 15.66
CA GLY A 34 4.10 5.57 16.89
C GLY A 34 4.98 6.53 17.69
N GLY A 35 4.95 7.82 17.34
CA GLY A 35 5.62 8.91 18.06
C GLY A 35 6.70 9.62 17.24
N GLN A 36 7.32 10.62 17.86
CA GLN A 36 8.29 11.51 17.21
C GLN A 36 9.50 10.77 16.59
N SER A 37 9.89 9.61 17.15
CA SER A 37 11.03 8.83 16.66
C SER A 37 10.77 8.14 15.32
N THR A 38 9.51 7.92 14.96
CA THR A 38 9.07 7.17 13.78
C THR A 38 8.18 8.02 12.87
N GLU A 39 8.01 9.30 13.17
CA GLU A 39 7.25 10.24 12.33
C GLU A 39 7.72 10.19 10.87
N GLY A 40 6.79 9.90 9.96
CA GLY A 40 7.05 9.81 8.52
C GLY A 40 7.58 8.45 8.04
N CYS A 41 7.76 7.45 8.91
CA CYS A 41 8.06 6.07 8.51
C CYS A 41 6.76 5.36 8.13
N ASN A 42 6.43 5.37 6.84
CA ASN A 42 5.19 4.80 6.31
C ASN A 42 5.05 3.31 6.68
N GLU A 43 6.14 2.55 6.58
CA GLU A 43 6.16 1.11 6.83
C GLU A 43 5.72 0.77 8.27
N TYR A 44 5.92 1.71 9.21
CA TYR A 44 5.50 1.51 10.58
C TYR A 44 3.97 1.62 10.76
N LEU A 45 3.27 2.25 9.82
CA LEU A 45 1.81 2.32 9.80
C LEU A 45 1.17 0.93 9.62
N VAL A 46 1.88 -0.05 9.07
CA VAL A 46 1.43 -1.45 9.07
C VAL A 46 1.17 -1.95 10.50
N LEU A 47 1.91 -1.45 11.49
CA LEU A 47 1.75 -1.81 12.89
C LEU A 47 0.82 -0.86 13.65
N THR A 48 0.94 0.45 13.41
CA THR A 48 0.24 1.47 14.22
C THR A 48 -1.11 1.90 13.65
N LYS A 49 -1.27 1.83 12.31
CA LYS A 49 -2.47 2.24 11.56
C LYS A 49 -2.79 1.28 10.40
N PRO A 50 -2.92 -0.04 10.64
CA PRO A 50 -3.13 -1.02 9.57
C PRO A 50 -4.38 -0.74 8.73
N GLY A 51 -5.43 -0.13 9.32
CA GLY A 51 -6.63 0.25 8.57
C GLY A 51 -6.39 1.29 7.47
N VAL A 52 -5.41 2.20 7.62
CA VAL A 52 -5.04 3.16 6.57
C VAL A 52 -4.40 2.43 5.39
N ILE A 53 -3.48 1.51 5.68
CA ILE A 53 -2.80 0.69 4.68
C ILE A 53 -3.80 -0.22 3.93
N GLU A 54 -4.72 -0.84 4.66
CA GLU A 54 -5.78 -1.68 4.09
C GLU A 54 -6.71 -0.88 3.17
N GLU A 55 -7.11 0.32 3.57
CA GLU A 55 -7.97 1.19 2.76
C GLU A 55 -7.29 1.59 1.45
N ILE A 56 -6.00 1.94 1.48
CA ILE A 56 -5.23 2.30 0.29
C ILE A 56 -5.09 1.11 -0.66
N HIS A 57 -4.72 -0.08 -0.16
CA HIS A 57 -4.64 -1.28 -1.00
C HIS A 57 -6.00 -1.66 -1.59
N THR A 58 -7.07 -1.55 -0.80
CA THR A 58 -8.43 -1.80 -1.27
C THR A 58 -8.80 -0.85 -2.40
N GLY A 59 -8.45 0.45 -2.28
CA GLY A 59 -8.66 1.43 -3.34
C GLY A 59 -7.95 1.07 -4.65
N PHE A 60 -6.72 0.53 -4.59
CA PHE A 60 -6.02 0.05 -5.80
C PHE A 60 -6.69 -1.19 -6.42
N LEU A 61 -7.14 -2.13 -5.59
CA LEU A 61 -7.87 -3.30 -6.07
C LEU A 61 -9.21 -2.91 -6.72
N GLU A 62 -9.93 -1.96 -6.14
CA GLU A 62 -11.18 -1.40 -6.69
C GLU A 62 -10.96 -0.65 -8.01
N ALA A 63 -9.79 -0.01 -8.17
CA ALA A 63 -9.37 0.62 -9.42
C ALA A 63 -8.99 -0.40 -10.52
N GLY A 64 -8.88 -1.68 -10.18
CA GLY A 64 -8.58 -2.76 -11.11
C GLY A 64 -7.10 -3.16 -11.20
N CYS A 65 -6.28 -2.80 -10.20
CA CYS A 65 -4.92 -3.32 -10.11
C CYS A 65 -4.93 -4.84 -9.87
N ASP A 66 -4.00 -5.53 -10.52
CA ASP A 66 -3.81 -6.98 -10.42
C ASP A 66 -2.77 -7.36 -9.35
N VAL A 67 -1.85 -6.45 -9.08
CA VAL A 67 -0.72 -6.65 -8.16
C VAL A 67 -0.68 -5.49 -7.18
N ILE A 68 -0.49 -5.83 -5.91
CA ILE A 68 -0.25 -4.87 -4.84
C ILE A 68 1.17 -5.06 -4.31
N GLU A 69 1.86 -3.97 -4.04
CA GLU A 69 3.16 -3.99 -3.37
C GLU A 69 2.95 -4.01 -1.85
N THR A 70 3.87 -4.63 -1.10
CA THR A 70 3.84 -4.55 0.36
C THR A 70 4.33 -3.18 0.82
N ASP A 71 3.73 -2.63 1.87
CA ASP A 71 4.30 -1.49 2.60
C ASP A 71 5.42 -1.99 3.53
N SER A 72 6.65 -1.99 3.03
CA SER A 72 7.80 -2.71 3.64
C SER A 72 9.13 -2.00 3.45
#